data_AF-A0A4R4X2P6-F1
#
_entry.id   AF-A0A4R4X2P6-F1
#
_cell.length_a   1.000
_cell.length_b   1.000
_cell.length_c   1.000
_cell.angle_alpha   90.00
_cell.angle_beta   90.00
_cell.angle_gamma   90.00
#
_symmetry.space_group_name_H-M   'P 1'
#
loop_
_entity.id
_entity.type
_entity.pdbx_description
1 polymer ?
#
loop_
_entity_poly.entity_id
_entity_poly.type
_entity_poly.pdbx_seq_one_letter_code
_entity_poly.pdbx_strand_id
1 'polypeptide(L)'
;MTLRLRLPDTETELAAFGCSPAHEMTRSLNVLQDVKRHPLHISWALRARARMSSALKEETHKYGFWYTDKPLTFPEIWPVSDASSWPEELTALREAPVEQFAAPLIHAALLSNRRGPRISHGAFARDEDLRERALSQIEAVHPASVPVMHELTTDPERVRERFAAFLSSYWDACIAPDWPRLEARLLADITRRGRALSRRGLTPMLEELSPHVRPDPGSGEIVIQPPRRRNNSDPLNLTMTEHDQIVLVPSHFVWPELVSVVNRQTHRGGVGRPY
;
A
#
# COMPACT_ATOMS: atom_id res chain seq x y z
N MET A 1 -9.15 0.86 -12.04
CA MET A 1 -9.63 -0.41 -12.61
C MET A 1 -10.79 -0.89 -11.76
N THR A 2 -11.89 -1.31 -12.37
CA THR A 2 -12.99 -1.98 -11.67
C THR A 2 -12.55 -3.39 -11.31
N LEU A 3 -12.85 -3.84 -10.10
CA LEU A 3 -12.63 -5.23 -9.67
C LEU A 3 -13.99 -5.91 -9.54
N ARG A 4 -14.15 -7.07 -10.16
CA ARG A 4 -15.31 -7.95 -10.00
C ARG A 4 -14.86 -9.22 -9.31
N LEU A 5 -15.43 -9.50 -8.15
CA LEU A 5 -15.14 -10.67 -7.33
C LEU A 5 -16.35 -11.58 -7.36
N ARG A 6 -16.19 -12.82 -7.81
CA ARG A 6 -17.20 -13.86 -7.64
C ARG A 6 -16.86 -14.67 -6.39
N LEU A 7 -17.76 -14.68 -5.42
CA LEU A 7 -17.58 -15.43 -4.18
C LEU A 7 -18.10 -16.87 -4.34
N PRO A 8 -17.51 -17.87 -3.65
CA PRO A 8 -18.08 -19.20 -3.51
C PRO A 8 -19.27 -19.17 -2.53
N ASP A 9 -20.07 -20.24 -2.53
CA ASP A 9 -21.26 -20.35 -1.66
C ASP A 9 -20.93 -20.31 -0.16
N THR A 10 -19.72 -20.74 0.22
CA THR A 10 -19.21 -20.70 1.60
C THR A 10 -18.38 -19.44 1.81
N GLU A 11 -19.00 -18.37 2.30
CA GLU A 11 -18.36 -17.04 2.34
C GLU A 11 -17.52 -16.76 3.60
N THR A 12 -17.80 -17.41 4.73
CA THR A 12 -17.37 -16.88 6.05
C THR A 12 -15.88 -17.05 6.33
N GLU A 13 -15.25 -18.11 5.81
CA GLU A 13 -13.82 -18.40 6.00
C GLU A 13 -12.92 -17.58 5.08
N LEU A 14 -13.50 -16.87 4.11
CA LEU A 14 -12.76 -16.05 3.14
C LEU A 14 -12.27 -14.73 3.73
N ALA A 15 -12.84 -14.25 4.84
CA ALA A 15 -12.57 -12.91 5.33
C ALA A 15 -11.66 -12.90 6.55
N ALA A 16 -10.56 -12.16 6.44
CA ALA A 16 -9.68 -11.82 7.56
C ALA A 16 -9.57 -10.32 7.75
N PHE A 17 -9.06 -9.93 8.91
CA PHE A 17 -8.84 -8.53 9.28
C PHE A 17 -7.39 -8.33 9.66
N GLY A 18 -6.79 -7.25 9.17
CA GLY A 18 -5.42 -6.87 9.51
C GLY A 18 -5.36 -5.44 10.02
N CYS A 19 -4.30 -5.10 10.76
CA CYS A 19 -4.02 -3.73 11.18
C CYS A 19 -2.50 -3.52 11.17
N SER A 20 -2.04 -2.51 10.44
CA SER A 20 -0.61 -2.29 10.21
C SER A 20 -0.25 -0.81 10.39
N PRO A 21 0.50 -0.47 11.45
CA PRO A 21 1.07 0.86 11.67
C PRO A 21 1.83 1.42 10.45
N ALA A 22 2.60 0.60 9.77
CA ALA A 22 3.42 0.95 8.62
C ALA A 22 2.55 1.30 7.42
N HIS A 23 1.50 0.50 7.13
CA HIS A 23 0.54 0.85 6.09
C HIS A 23 -0.19 2.16 6.39
N GLU A 24 -0.57 2.40 7.64
CA GLU A 24 -1.23 3.63 8.04
C GLU A 24 -0.29 4.84 7.88
N MET A 25 0.97 4.68 8.28
CA MET A 25 2.02 5.67 8.13
C MET A 25 2.32 5.97 6.64
N THR A 26 2.48 4.97 5.77
CA THR A 26 2.76 5.24 4.34
C THR A 26 1.59 5.90 3.62
N ARG A 27 0.35 5.63 4.05
CA ARG A 27 -0.84 6.37 3.57
C ARG A 27 -0.84 7.82 4.06
N SER A 28 -0.42 8.05 5.31
CA SER A 28 -0.31 9.40 5.85
C SER A 28 0.73 10.26 5.11
N LEU A 29 1.81 9.66 4.61
CA LEU A 29 2.79 10.32 3.73
C LEU A 29 2.15 10.77 2.41
N ASN A 30 1.32 9.91 1.80
CA ASN A 30 0.55 10.28 0.61
C ASN A 30 -0.38 11.47 0.88
N VAL A 31 -1.10 11.46 2.02
CA VAL A 31 -1.94 12.59 2.46
C VAL A 31 -1.12 13.87 2.62
N LEU A 32 0.08 13.81 3.22
CA LEU A 32 0.93 14.99 3.40
C LEU A 32 1.44 15.59 2.10
N GLN A 33 1.65 14.79 1.06
CA GLN A 33 2.09 15.28 -0.24
C GLN A 33 0.98 16.04 -0.98
N ASP A 34 -0.25 15.52 -0.95
CA ASP A 34 -1.37 16.08 -1.71
C ASP A 34 -2.58 16.41 -0.81
N VAL A 35 -2.36 17.17 0.26
CA VAL A 35 -3.39 17.52 1.27
C VAL A 35 -4.68 18.08 0.65
N LYS A 36 -4.59 18.79 -0.49
CA LYS A 36 -5.76 19.33 -1.20
C LYS A 36 -6.72 18.24 -1.71
N ARG A 37 -6.25 17.01 -1.90
CA ARG A 37 -7.08 15.84 -2.24
C ARG A 37 -7.67 15.13 -1.02
N HIS A 38 -7.25 15.52 0.18
CA HIS A 38 -7.62 14.91 1.45
C HIS A 38 -8.16 15.97 2.44
N PRO A 39 -9.27 16.66 2.12
CA PRO A 39 -9.74 17.81 2.90
C PRO A 39 -10.04 17.50 4.37
N LEU A 40 -10.48 16.27 4.68
CA LEU A 40 -10.73 15.83 6.07
C LEU A 40 -9.44 15.71 6.90
N HIS A 41 -8.28 15.71 6.27
CA HIS A 41 -6.98 15.58 6.92
C HIS A 41 -6.20 16.90 7.00
N ILE A 42 -6.75 18.04 6.55
CA ILE A 42 -6.05 19.35 6.57
C ILE A 42 -5.55 19.68 7.99
N SER A 43 -6.40 19.58 9.01
CA SER A 43 -6.01 19.91 10.38
C SER A 43 -4.92 18.99 10.92
N TRP A 44 -4.94 17.71 10.56
CA TRP A 44 -3.88 16.77 10.92
C TRP A 44 -2.57 17.14 10.18
N ALA A 45 -2.65 17.40 8.87
CA ALA A 45 -1.48 17.72 8.05
C ALA A 45 -0.75 18.99 8.53
N LEU A 46 -1.50 20.01 8.95
CA LEU A 46 -0.91 21.23 9.52
C LEU A 46 -0.14 20.94 10.82
N ARG A 47 -0.70 20.13 11.72
CA ARG A 47 -0.03 19.73 12.97
C ARG A 47 1.20 18.86 12.69
N ALA A 48 1.08 17.87 11.81
CA ALA A 48 2.19 17.00 11.43
C ALA A 48 3.37 17.82 10.85
N ARG A 49 3.10 18.72 9.89
CA ARG A 49 4.13 19.60 9.30
C ARG A 49 4.79 20.55 10.31
N ALA A 50 4.06 20.97 11.34
CA ALA A 50 4.60 21.80 12.42
C ALA A 50 5.56 21.01 13.34
N ARG A 51 5.37 19.69 13.48
CA ARG A 51 6.23 18.81 14.29
C ARG A 51 7.49 18.36 13.54
N MET A 52 7.50 18.43 12.20
CA MET A 52 8.64 18.00 11.39
C MET A 52 9.81 19.00 11.42
N SER A 53 11.02 18.49 11.69
CA SER A 53 12.26 19.24 11.51
C SER A 53 12.53 19.58 10.04
N SER A 54 13.43 20.52 9.77
CA SER A 54 13.88 20.83 8.41
C SER A 54 14.48 19.60 7.71
N ALA A 55 15.32 18.84 8.42
CA ALA A 55 15.92 17.61 7.90
C ALA A 55 14.85 16.56 7.55
N LEU A 56 13.83 16.37 8.39
CA LEU A 56 12.75 15.42 8.10
C LEU A 56 11.90 15.87 6.90
N LYS A 57 11.67 17.17 6.74
CA LYS A 57 10.98 17.72 5.55
C LYS A 57 11.80 17.46 4.28
N GLU A 58 13.12 17.59 4.36
CA GLU A 58 14.02 17.32 3.23
C GLU A 58 14.01 15.84 2.84
N GLU A 59 14.10 14.92 3.81
CA GLU A 59 13.99 13.48 3.52
C GLU A 59 12.60 13.12 2.96
N THR A 60 11.53 13.72 3.50
CA THR A 60 10.16 13.59 2.95
C THR A 60 10.05 14.14 1.52
N HIS A 61 10.92 15.07 1.11
CA HIS A 61 10.97 15.49 -0.27
C HIS A 61 11.73 14.45 -1.12
N LYS A 62 12.89 13.96 -0.66
CA LYS A 62 13.71 12.97 -1.40
C LYS A 62 12.96 11.69 -1.75
N TYR A 63 12.08 11.18 -0.89
CA TYR A 63 11.28 9.98 -1.18
C TYR A 63 9.93 10.25 -1.87
N GLY A 64 9.60 11.51 -2.18
CA GLY A 64 8.30 11.95 -2.67
C GLY A 64 7.75 11.17 -3.88
N PHE A 65 8.62 10.78 -4.81
CA PHE A 65 8.23 10.02 -6.01
C PHE A 65 7.39 8.76 -5.68
N TRP A 66 7.76 8.01 -4.63
CA TRP A 66 7.20 6.68 -4.38
C TRP A 66 5.83 6.67 -3.69
N TYR A 67 5.43 7.77 -3.06
CA TYR A 67 4.14 7.86 -2.36
C TYR A 67 3.26 9.03 -2.79
N THR A 68 3.63 9.81 -3.80
CA THR A 68 2.79 10.94 -4.27
C THR A 68 1.45 10.47 -4.86
N ASP A 69 1.50 9.38 -5.63
CA ASP A 69 0.43 9.05 -6.59
C ASP A 69 -0.41 7.82 -6.17
N LYS A 70 0.12 7.08 -5.20
CA LYS A 70 -0.43 5.91 -4.53
C LYS A 70 0.36 5.70 -3.23
N PRO A 71 -0.21 5.07 -2.19
CA PRO A 71 0.55 4.69 -1.01
C PRO A 71 1.71 3.75 -1.39
N LEU A 72 2.84 3.93 -0.72
CA LEU A 72 3.98 3.02 -0.82
C LEU A 72 3.67 1.72 -0.06
N THR A 73 3.90 0.57 -0.69
CA THR A 73 3.61 -0.75 -0.14
C THR A 73 4.80 -1.70 -0.29
N PHE A 74 5.04 -2.52 0.73
CA PHE A 74 6.04 -3.57 0.75
C PHE A 74 5.39 -4.88 1.19
N PRO A 75 4.65 -5.58 0.31
CA PRO A 75 3.81 -6.70 0.70
C PRO A 75 4.59 -7.90 1.26
N GLU A 76 5.87 -8.03 0.92
CA GLU A 76 6.73 -9.09 1.46
C GLU A 76 7.36 -8.72 2.81
N ILE A 77 7.44 -7.42 3.14
CA ILE A 77 8.01 -6.90 4.40
C ILE A 77 6.91 -6.69 5.45
N TRP A 78 5.80 -6.08 5.02
CA TRP A 78 4.61 -5.84 5.82
C TRP A 78 3.45 -6.60 5.16
N PRO A 79 3.38 -7.93 5.36
CA PRO A 79 2.23 -8.68 4.90
C PRO A 79 0.97 -8.13 5.58
N VAL A 80 -0.09 -8.00 4.80
CA VAL A 80 -1.41 -7.66 5.31
C VAL A 80 -1.94 -8.89 6.07
N SER A 81 -1.49 -9.00 7.32
CA SER A 81 -1.71 -10.14 8.21
C SER A 81 -2.05 -9.64 9.62
N ASP A 82 -1.79 -10.46 10.64
CA ASP A 82 -2.09 -10.18 12.04
C ASP A 82 -1.68 -8.76 12.48
N ALA A 83 -2.37 -8.28 13.52
CA ALA A 83 -2.07 -6.98 14.10
C ALA A 83 -0.61 -6.94 14.60
N SER A 84 0.17 -5.97 14.10
CA SER A 84 1.59 -5.77 14.44
C SER A 84 1.81 -4.39 15.05
N SER A 85 2.86 -4.26 15.86
CA SER A 85 3.30 -2.98 16.42
C SER A 85 4.32 -2.27 15.51
N TRP A 86 4.44 -0.95 15.64
CA TRP A 86 5.42 -0.18 14.87
C TRP A 86 6.88 -0.66 15.05
N PRO A 87 7.35 -0.97 16.28
CA PRO A 87 8.70 -1.51 16.47
C PRO A 87 8.95 -2.83 15.72
N GLU A 88 7.96 -3.72 15.66
CA GLU A 88 8.06 -4.99 14.93
C GLU A 88 8.14 -4.74 13.42
N GLU A 89 7.26 -3.91 12.87
CA GLU A 89 7.26 -3.59 11.44
C GLU A 89 8.51 -2.79 11.00
N LEU A 90 9.03 -1.91 11.86
CA LEU A 90 10.29 -1.22 11.61
C LEU A 90 11.48 -2.19 11.62
N THR A 91 11.47 -3.17 12.52
CA THR A 91 12.48 -4.24 12.56
C THR A 91 12.41 -5.10 11.30
N ALA A 92 11.21 -5.49 10.89
CA ALA A 92 10.98 -6.22 9.64
C ALA A 92 11.56 -5.46 8.44
N LEU A 93 11.37 -4.14 8.34
CA LEU A 93 11.96 -3.33 7.27
C LEU A 93 13.50 -3.30 7.32
N ARG A 94 14.09 -3.21 8.51
CA ARG A 94 15.56 -3.18 8.67
C ARG A 94 16.20 -4.52 8.32
N GLU A 95 15.52 -5.63 8.62
CA GLU A 95 16.05 -6.98 8.42
C GLU A 95 15.67 -7.58 7.07
N ALA A 96 14.64 -7.05 6.40
CA ALA A 96 14.11 -7.58 5.14
C ALA A 96 15.19 -7.70 4.07
N PRO A 97 15.31 -8.84 3.37
CA PRO A 97 16.20 -8.98 2.22
C PRO A 97 16.09 -7.77 1.29
N VAL A 98 17.23 -7.25 0.86
CA VAL A 98 17.32 -6.02 0.06
C VAL A 98 16.46 -6.08 -1.19
N GLU A 99 16.33 -7.26 -1.77
CA GLU A 99 15.47 -7.51 -2.92
C GLU A 99 13.99 -7.16 -2.64
N GLN A 100 13.48 -7.50 -1.44
CA GLN A 100 12.10 -7.20 -1.03
C GLN A 100 11.86 -5.69 -0.83
N PHE A 101 12.92 -4.95 -0.54
CA PHE A 101 12.91 -3.50 -0.42
C PHE A 101 13.08 -2.81 -1.79
N ALA A 102 14.06 -3.23 -2.60
CA ALA A 102 14.43 -2.58 -3.83
C ALA A 102 13.43 -2.84 -4.97
N ALA A 103 12.91 -4.06 -5.10
CA ALA A 103 12.04 -4.43 -6.20
C ALA A 103 10.75 -3.59 -6.29
N PRO A 104 10.03 -3.27 -5.19
CA PRO A 104 8.89 -2.36 -5.23
C PRO A 104 9.25 -0.94 -5.70
N LEU A 105 10.40 -0.41 -5.27
CA LEU A 105 10.86 0.93 -5.64
C LEU A 105 11.24 1.00 -7.13
N ILE A 106 11.97 -0.01 -7.62
CA ILE A 106 12.34 -0.16 -9.04
C ILE A 106 11.09 -0.33 -9.90
N HIS A 107 10.18 -1.23 -9.49
CA HIS A 107 8.94 -1.45 -10.21
C HIS A 107 8.15 -0.14 -10.34
N ALA A 108 8.02 0.63 -9.25
CA ALA A 108 7.35 1.92 -9.26
C ALA A 108 8.02 2.94 -10.21
N ALA A 109 9.36 2.96 -10.26
CA ALA A 109 10.13 3.83 -11.14
C ALA A 109 10.01 3.47 -12.64
N LEU A 110 9.66 2.23 -12.95
CA LEU A 110 9.50 1.74 -14.33
C LEU A 110 8.04 1.70 -14.81
N LEU A 111 7.08 2.05 -13.97
CA LEU A 111 5.65 2.03 -14.33
C LEU A 111 5.35 3.03 -15.43
N SER A 112 4.93 2.53 -16.59
CA SER A 112 4.31 3.32 -17.65
C SER A 112 2.86 2.87 -17.84
N ASN A 113 1.91 3.81 -17.84
CA ASN A 113 0.47 3.50 -17.90
C ASN A 113 0.04 2.42 -16.89
N ARG A 114 0.59 2.47 -15.67
CA ARG A 114 0.35 1.51 -14.56
C ARG A 114 0.77 0.06 -14.87
N ARG A 115 1.54 -0.16 -15.92
CA ARG A 115 2.22 -1.43 -16.22
C ARG A 115 3.72 -1.23 -16.15
N GLY A 116 4.42 -2.20 -15.60
CA GLY A 116 5.87 -2.14 -15.49
C GLY A 116 6.41 -3.52 -15.21
N PRO A 117 7.65 -3.80 -15.62
CA PRO A 117 8.26 -5.08 -15.34
C PRO A 117 8.47 -5.23 -13.82
N ARG A 118 8.41 -6.46 -13.33
CA ARG A 118 8.90 -6.82 -12.00
C ARG A 118 10.22 -7.53 -12.21
N ILE A 119 11.30 -6.85 -11.86
CA ILE A 119 12.67 -7.30 -12.07
C ILE A 119 13.41 -7.18 -10.76
N SER A 120 14.45 -8.00 -10.63
CA SER A 120 15.30 -7.92 -9.45
C SER A 120 16.20 -6.71 -9.46
N HIS A 121 16.67 -6.31 -8.27
CA HIS A 121 17.68 -5.27 -8.14
C HIS A 121 18.92 -5.59 -9.00
N GLY A 122 19.41 -6.82 -8.94
CA GLY A 122 20.59 -7.23 -9.71
C GLY A 122 20.38 -7.24 -11.22
N ALA A 123 19.17 -7.49 -11.73
CA ALA A 123 18.86 -7.37 -13.15
C ALA A 123 18.81 -5.89 -13.57
N PHE A 124 18.13 -5.07 -12.79
CA PHE A 124 18.04 -3.63 -12.98
C PHE A 124 19.42 -2.93 -12.95
N ALA A 125 20.27 -3.30 -11.99
CA ALA A 125 21.61 -2.72 -11.82
C ALA A 125 22.56 -3.02 -12.99
N ARG A 126 22.29 -4.05 -13.81
CA ARG A 126 23.11 -4.39 -14.99
C ARG A 126 22.58 -3.79 -16.28
N ASP A 127 21.30 -3.48 -16.36
CA ASP A 127 20.63 -2.98 -17.57
C ASP A 127 20.64 -1.44 -17.60
N GLU A 128 21.42 -0.86 -18.52
CA GLU A 128 21.58 0.60 -18.64
C GLU A 128 20.30 1.30 -19.10
N ASP A 129 19.62 0.74 -20.10
CA ASP A 129 18.38 1.29 -20.65
C ASP A 129 17.29 1.38 -19.57
N LEU A 130 17.18 0.36 -18.71
CA LEU A 130 16.22 0.37 -17.61
C LEU A 130 16.57 1.43 -16.57
N ARG A 131 17.86 1.63 -16.26
CA ARG A 131 18.30 2.68 -15.33
C ARG A 131 18.00 4.06 -15.88
N GLU A 132 18.35 4.33 -17.14
CA GLU A 132 18.07 5.62 -17.80
C GLU A 132 16.58 5.91 -17.85
N ARG A 133 15.76 4.91 -18.18
CA ARG A 133 14.30 5.04 -18.18
C ARG A 133 13.75 5.38 -16.79
N ALA A 134 14.19 4.68 -15.75
CA ALA A 134 13.75 4.94 -14.38
C ALA A 134 14.14 6.36 -13.94
N LEU A 135 15.38 6.76 -14.20
CA LEU A 135 15.89 8.09 -13.87
C LEU A 135 15.14 9.18 -14.62
N SER A 136 14.96 9.04 -15.94
CA SER A 136 14.21 9.99 -16.77
C SER A 136 12.77 10.17 -16.28
N GLN A 137 12.13 9.06 -15.89
CA GLN A 137 10.76 9.09 -15.36
C GLN A 137 10.70 9.78 -14.00
N ILE A 138 11.64 9.49 -13.09
CA ILE A 138 11.70 10.14 -11.78
C ILE A 138 12.01 11.63 -11.96
N GLU A 139 12.95 12.00 -12.81
CA GLU A 139 13.32 13.39 -13.06
C GLU A 139 12.14 14.20 -13.62
N ALA A 140 11.39 13.63 -14.57
CA ALA A 140 10.23 14.31 -15.15
C ALA A 140 9.09 14.57 -14.14
N VAL A 141 8.96 13.75 -13.10
CA VAL A 141 7.85 13.83 -12.14
C VAL A 141 8.27 14.46 -10.81
N HIS A 142 9.46 14.10 -10.32
CA HIS A 142 9.95 14.42 -8.98
C HIS A 142 11.51 14.45 -8.94
N PRO A 143 12.15 15.51 -9.45
CA PRO A 143 13.62 15.61 -9.55
C PRO A 143 14.39 15.34 -8.25
N ALA A 144 13.85 15.73 -7.10
CA ALA A 144 14.52 15.52 -5.82
C ALA A 144 14.64 14.04 -5.39
N SER A 145 13.98 13.12 -6.09
CA SER A 145 14.09 11.68 -5.85
C SER A 145 15.16 10.98 -6.69
N VAL A 146 15.75 11.67 -7.68
CA VAL A 146 16.81 11.15 -8.53
C VAL A 146 18.01 10.61 -7.73
N PRO A 147 18.53 11.31 -6.70
CA PRO A 147 19.65 10.81 -5.90
C PRO A 147 19.36 9.47 -5.20
N VAL A 148 18.12 9.27 -4.74
CA VAL A 148 17.70 8.02 -4.09
C VAL A 148 17.72 6.86 -5.09
N MET A 149 17.29 7.08 -6.33
CA MET A 149 17.32 6.05 -7.38
C MET A 149 18.76 5.69 -7.81
N HIS A 150 19.64 6.69 -7.89
CA HIS A 150 21.07 6.43 -8.13
C HIS A 150 21.69 5.58 -7.03
N GLU A 151 21.48 5.94 -5.76
CA GLU A 151 22.01 5.19 -4.63
C GLU A 151 21.39 3.80 -4.53
N LEU A 152 20.11 3.63 -4.86
CA LEU A 152 19.46 2.32 -4.89
C LEU A 152 20.11 1.39 -5.92
N THR A 153 20.71 1.94 -6.98
CA THR A 153 21.45 1.16 -7.97
C THR A 153 22.77 0.64 -7.40
N THR A 154 23.47 1.45 -6.60
CA THR A 154 24.85 1.16 -6.17
C THR A 154 24.94 0.54 -4.78
N ASP A 155 24.09 0.95 -3.85
CA ASP A 155 24.11 0.58 -2.43
C ASP A 155 22.67 0.52 -1.88
N PRO A 156 21.89 -0.50 -2.28
CA PRO A 156 20.49 -0.64 -1.88
C PRO A 156 20.33 -0.93 -0.37
N GLU A 157 21.31 -1.55 0.28
CA GLU A 157 21.37 -1.73 1.75
C GLU A 157 21.32 -0.38 2.46
N ARG A 158 22.18 0.56 2.05
CA ARG A 158 22.23 1.90 2.62
C ARG A 158 20.93 2.68 2.38
N VAL A 159 20.33 2.53 1.20
CA VAL A 159 19.02 3.15 0.93
C VAL A 159 17.94 2.59 1.86
N ARG A 160 17.93 1.27 2.12
CA ARG A 160 16.98 0.63 3.05
C ARG A 160 17.17 1.16 4.46
N GLU A 161 18.40 1.25 4.96
CA GLU A 161 18.69 1.77 6.30
C GLU A 161 18.28 3.23 6.46
N ARG A 162 18.62 4.08 5.48
CA ARG A 162 18.20 5.48 5.45
C ARG A 162 16.69 5.62 5.39
N PHE A 163 16.03 4.80 4.59
CA PHE A 163 14.58 4.79 4.49
C PHE A 163 13.91 4.37 5.81
N ALA A 164 14.44 3.34 6.49
CA ALA A 164 13.96 2.93 7.81
C ALA A 164 14.16 4.04 8.86
N ALA A 165 15.30 4.74 8.84
CA ALA A 165 15.57 5.87 9.73
C ALA A 165 14.63 7.07 9.46
N PHE A 166 14.37 7.35 8.18
CA PHE A 166 13.38 8.34 7.74
C PHE A 166 11.99 7.99 8.27
N LEU A 167 11.52 6.76 8.06
CA LEU A 167 10.21 6.32 8.52
C LEU A 167 10.09 6.32 10.05
N SER A 168 11.15 5.94 10.78
CA SER A 168 11.19 6.06 12.24
C SER A 168 11.02 7.51 12.69
N SER A 169 11.80 8.43 12.11
CA SER A 169 11.73 9.86 12.45
C SER A 169 10.35 10.45 12.10
N TYR A 170 9.78 10.01 10.98
CA TYR A 170 8.46 10.40 10.55
C TYR A 170 7.37 9.89 11.49
N TRP A 171 7.44 8.62 11.89
CA TRP A 171 6.53 8.01 12.86
C TRP A 171 6.51 8.81 14.15
N ASP A 172 7.68 9.05 14.76
CA ASP A 172 7.81 9.74 16.03
C ASP A 172 7.23 11.16 15.98
N ALA A 173 7.48 11.88 14.88
CA ALA A 173 7.01 13.26 14.73
C ALA A 173 5.52 13.36 14.36
N CYS A 174 5.03 12.49 13.47
CA CYS A 174 3.74 12.70 12.78
C CYS A 174 2.64 11.73 13.22
N ILE A 175 2.98 10.50 13.61
CA ILE A 175 2.02 9.43 13.85
C ILE A 175 1.91 9.08 15.32
N ALA A 176 3.04 8.82 16.00
CA ALA A 176 3.10 8.44 17.40
C ALA A 176 2.25 9.33 18.33
N PRO A 177 2.22 10.68 18.19
CA PRO A 177 1.43 11.54 19.07
C PRO A 177 -0.08 11.31 19.00
N ASP A 178 -0.58 10.85 17.85
CA ASP A 178 -2.00 10.63 17.60
C ASP A 178 -2.35 9.10 17.55
N TRP A 179 -1.34 8.22 17.56
CA TRP A 179 -1.49 6.77 17.34
C TRP A 179 -2.47 6.07 18.29
N PRO A 180 -2.43 6.25 19.63
CA PRO A 180 -3.35 5.53 20.52
C PRO A 180 -4.83 5.77 20.19
N ARG A 181 -5.16 6.99 19.75
CA ARG A 181 -6.53 7.33 19.30
C ARG A 181 -6.84 6.76 17.92
N LEU A 182 -5.87 6.75 17.01
CA LEU A 182 -6.04 6.17 15.67
C LEU A 182 -6.25 4.66 15.79
N GLU A 183 -5.36 3.96 16.49
CA GLU A 183 -5.40 2.52 16.72
C GLU A 183 -6.73 2.08 17.36
N ALA A 184 -7.18 2.76 18.42
CA ALA A 184 -8.47 2.46 19.04
C ALA A 184 -9.65 2.54 18.05
N ARG A 185 -9.61 3.46 17.07
CA ARG A 185 -10.65 3.57 16.03
C ARG A 185 -10.55 2.46 15.00
N LEU A 186 -9.33 2.09 14.59
CA LEU A 186 -9.10 0.99 13.65
C LEU A 186 -9.58 -0.34 14.25
N LEU A 187 -9.23 -0.61 15.51
CA LEU A 187 -9.66 -1.81 16.23
C LEU A 187 -11.17 -1.85 16.49
N ALA A 188 -11.79 -0.70 16.78
CA ALA A 188 -13.24 -0.60 16.91
C ALA A 188 -13.95 -0.88 15.57
N ASP A 189 -13.38 -0.43 14.44
CA ASP A 189 -13.91 -0.75 13.12
C ASP A 189 -13.80 -2.25 12.82
N ILE A 190 -12.64 -2.88 13.06
CA ILE A 190 -12.45 -4.32 12.92
C ILE A 190 -13.48 -5.09 13.75
N THR A 191 -13.67 -4.72 15.02
CA THR A 191 -14.66 -5.36 15.90
C THR A 191 -16.07 -5.22 15.35
N ARG A 192 -16.44 -4.04 14.84
CA ARG A 192 -17.74 -3.79 14.22
C ARG A 192 -17.95 -4.67 12.98
N ARG A 193 -16.94 -4.74 12.09
CA ARG A 193 -17.00 -5.53 10.85
C ARG A 193 -16.99 -7.03 11.12
N GLY A 194 -16.22 -7.51 12.10
CA GLY A 194 -16.26 -8.91 12.53
C GLY A 194 -17.63 -9.33 13.04
N ARG A 195 -18.30 -8.47 13.84
CA ARG A 195 -19.70 -8.72 14.26
C ARG A 195 -20.68 -8.71 13.09
N ALA A 196 -20.50 -7.81 12.12
CA ALA A 196 -21.33 -7.77 10.92
C ALA A 196 -21.17 -9.05 10.08
N LEU A 197 -19.93 -9.47 9.85
CA LEU A 197 -19.59 -10.71 9.15
C LEU A 197 -20.24 -11.93 9.81
N SER A 198 -20.07 -12.08 11.13
CA SER A 198 -20.63 -13.21 11.88
C SER A 198 -22.17 -13.25 11.88
N ARG A 199 -22.84 -12.09 11.87
CA ARG A 199 -24.30 -12.01 11.98
C ARG A 199 -25.03 -11.99 10.64
N ARG A 200 -24.41 -11.46 9.59
CA ARG A 200 -25.08 -11.17 8.31
C ARG A 200 -24.36 -11.75 7.09
N GLY A 201 -23.20 -12.39 7.25
CA GLY A 201 -22.41 -12.91 6.13
C GLY A 201 -21.48 -11.86 5.52
N LEU A 202 -20.70 -12.28 4.52
CA LEU A 202 -19.63 -11.47 3.94
C LEU A 202 -20.19 -10.39 3.02
N THR A 203 -21.11 -10.76 2.12
CA THR A 203 -21.67 -9.84 1.13
C THR A 203 -22.31 -8.59 1.79
N PRO A 204 -23.23 -8.72 2.78
CA PRO A 204 -23.80 -7.55 3.45
C PRO A 204 -22.80 -6.76 4.29
N MET A 205 -21.70 -7.37 4.75
CA MET A 205 -20.65 -6.65 5.47
C MET A 205 -19.80 -5.80 4.51
N LEU A 206 -19.46 -6.34 3.34
CA LEU A 206 -18.69 -5.64 2.32
C LEU A 206 -19.44 -4.41 1.76
N GLU A 207 -20.76 -4.49 1.63
CA GLU A 207 -21.64 -3.36 1.28
C GLU A 207 -21.50 -2.16 2.22
N GLU A 208 -21.20 -2.39 3.50
CA GLU A 208 -21.07 -1.32 4.48
C GLU A 208 -19.69 -0.64 4.46
N LEU A 209 -18.72 -1.17 3.71
CA LEU A 209 -17.35 -0.63 3.69
C LEU A 209 -17.29 0.72 2.99
N SER A 210 -17.92 0.82 1.82
CA SER A 210 -17.85 2.01 0.98
C SER A 210 -18.99 2.00 -0.04
N PRO A 211 -19.52 3.18 -0.44
CA PRO A 211 -20.47 3.29 -1.56
C PRO A 211 -19.94 2.71 -2.89
N HIS A 212 -18.63 2.45 -2.95
CA HIS A 212 -17.91 1.88 -4.09
C HIS A 212 -17.95 0.34 -4.15
N VAL A 213 -18.44 -0.31 -3.10
CA VAL A 213 -18.61 -1.77 -3.04
C VAL A 213 -20.09 -2.06 -3.25
N ARG A 214 -20.42 -2.70 -4.38
CA ARG A 214 -21.81 -2.98 -4.75
C ARG A 214 -21.96 -4.46 -5.10
N PRO A 215 -22.84 -5.21 -4.44
CA PRO A 215 -23.21 -6.54 -4.91
C PRO A 215 -23.93 -6.41 -6.24
N ASP A 216 -23.81 -7.44 -7.07
CA ASP A 216 -24.71 -7.71 -8.17
C ASP A 216 -25.71 -8.79 -7.73
N PRO A 217 -26.97 -8.41 -7.43
CA PRO A 217 -27.98 -9.33 -6.90
C PRO A 217 -28.28 -10.52 -7.81
N GLY A 218 -27.98 -10.43 -9.11
CA GLY A 218 -28.28 -11.48 -10.08
C GLY A 218 -27.19 -12.53 -10.27
N SER A 219 -25.95 -12.25 -9.84
CA SER A 219 -24.77 -13.07 -10.17
C SER A 219 -23.97 -13.56 -8.96
N GLY A 220 -24.23 -13.05 -7.75
CA GLY A 220 -23.40 -13.32 -6.58
C GLY A 220 -22.02 -12.66 -6.68
N GLU A 221 -21.85 -11.71 -7.60
CA GLU A 221 -20.62 -10.94 -7.76
C GLU A 221 -20.61 -9.71 -6.85
N ILE A 222 -19.42 -9.36 -6.35
CA ILE A 222 -19.15 -8.09 -5.69
C ILE A 222 -18.33 -7.23 -6.63
N VAL A 223 -18.88 -6.07 -6.98
CA VAL A 223 -18.24 -5.09 -7.84
C VAL A 223 -17.65 -3.98 -6.99
N ILE A 224 -16.33 -3.84 -7.04
CA ILE A 224 -15.60 -2.74 -6.42
C ILE A 224 -15.23 -1.73 -7.51
N GLN A 225 -15.90 -0.58 -7.47
CA GLN A 225 -15.69 0.53 -8.41
C GLN A 225 -14.95 1.68 -7.73
N PRO A 226 -13.66 1.91 -8.03
CA PRO A 226 -12.93 2.99 -7.38
C PRO A 226 -13.59 4.37 -7.65
N PRO A 227 -13.55 5.31 -6.69
CA PRO A 227 -14.21 6.62 -6.77
C PRO A 227 -13.87 7.43 -8.02
N ARG A 228 -12.69 7.20 -8.58
CA ARG A 228 -12.24 7.81 -9.84
C ARG A 228 -12.09 6.72 -10.89
N ARG A 229 -12.93 6.78 -11.94
CA ARG A 229 -12.69 6.04 -13.19
C ARG A 229 -11.38 6.56 -13.80
N ARG A 230 -10.28 5.85 -13.54
CA ARG A 230 -9.05 6.01 -14.31
C ARG A 230 -9.27 5.31 -15.66
N ASN A 231 -9.20 6.07 -16.75
CA ASN A 231 -9.53 5.70 -18.14
C ASN A 231 -9.28 4.23 -18.54
N ASN A 232 -10.20 3.68 -19.34
CA ASN A 232 -10.07 2.53 -20.25
C ASN A 232 -9.25 1.30 -19.78
N SER A 233 -9.30 0.98 -18.48
CA SER A 233 -8.79 -0.31 -17.99
C SER A 233 -9.93 -1.32 -17.96
N ASP A 234 -9.72 -2.45 -18.62
CA ASP A 234 -10.64 -3.59 -18.55
C ASP A 234 -10.87 -3.98 -17.08
N PRO A 235 -12.10 -4.36 -16.70
CA PRO A 235 -12.35 -4.86 -15.36
C PRO A 235 -11.50 -6.10 -15.09
N LEU A 236 -10.92 -6.16 -13.89
CA LEU A 236 -10.29 -7.39 -13.42
C LEU A 236 -11.37 -8.28 -12.82
N ASN A 237 -11.60 -9.44 -13.44
CA ASN A 237 -12.54 -10.44 -12.94
C ASN A 237 -11.76 -11.51 -12.19
N LEU A 238 -12.11 -11.75 -10.93
CA LEU A 238 -11.55 -12.82 -10.11
C LEU A 238 -12.68 -13.73 -9.63
N THR A 239 -12.48 -15.03 -9.74
CA THR A 239 -13.33 -16.03 -9.11
C THR A 239 -12.57 -16.58 -7.91
N MET A 240 -13.15 -16.40 -6.73
CA MET A 240 -12.56 -16.85 -5.48
C MET A 240 -12.92 -18.32 -5.22
N THR A 241 -11.97 -19.05 -4.66
CA THR A 241 -12.09 -20.42 -4.18
C THR A 241 -12.08 -20.44 -2.65
N GLU A 242 -12.35 -21.60 -2.05
CA GLU A 242 -12.26 -21.82 -0.60
C GLU A 242 -10.84 -21.62 -0.03
N HIS A 243 -9.81 -21.57 -0.88
CA HIS A 243 -8.42 -21.33 -0.49
C HIS A 243 -7.99 -19.85 -0.61
N ASP A 244 -8.85 -18.99 -1.15
CA ASP A 244 -8.56 -17.58 -1.31
C ASP A 244 -9.02 -16.78 -0.08
N GLN A 245 -8.37 -15.64 0.17
CA GLN A 245 -8.70 -14.78 1.30
C GLN A 245 -8.85 -13.32 0.87
N ILE A 246 -9.89 -12.65 1.40
CA ILE A 246 -10.06 -11.20 1.43
C ILE A 246 -9.59 -10.72 2.79
N VAL A 247 -8.51 -9.94 2.80
CA VAL A 247 -8.06 -9.27 4.03
C VAL A 247 -8.52 -7.82 4.03
N LEU A 248 -9.28 -7.45 5.06
CA LEU A 248 -9.81 -6.11 5.27
C LEU A 248 -8.92 -5.35 6.24
N VAL A 249 -8.40 -4.22 5.78
CA VAL A 249 -7.53 -3.33 6.58
C VAL A 249 -8.21 -1.97 6.71
N PRO A 250 -8.70 -1.60 7.91
CA PRO A 250 -9.18 -0.25 8.12
C PRO A 250 -8.03 0.73 7.99
N SER A 251 -8.32 1.95 7.53
CA SER A 251 -7.33 3.02 7.49
C SER A 251 -8.00 4.36 7.75
N HIS A 252 -7.36 5.20 8.56
CA HIS A 252 -7.78 6.57 8.78
C HIS A 252 -7.40 7.44 7.58
N PHE A 253 -6.22 7.24 6.99
CA PHE A 253 -5.67 8.09 5.91
C PHE A 253 -6.07 7.69 4.48
N VAL A 254 -6.87 6.65 4.28
CA VAL A 254 -7.28 6.22 2.93
C VAL A 254 -8.45 7.02 2.35
N TRP A 255 -9.29 7.64 3.18
CA TRP A 255 -10.49 8.34 2.71
C TRP A 255 -10.16 9.55 1.79
N PRO A 256 -10.94 9.83 0.73
CA PRO A 256 -12.18 9.17 0.28
C PRO A 256 -11.96 7.96 -0.63
N GLU A 257 -10.73 7.47 -0.71
CA GLU A 257 -10.39 6.40 -1.63
C GLU A 257 -10.68 5.01 -1.03
N LEU A 258 -10.78 4.03 -1.93
CA LEU A 258 -10.75 2.61 -1.60
C LEU A 258 -9.59 2.01 -2.36
N VAL A 259 -8.65 1.39 -1.63
CA VAL A 259 -7.47 0.76 -2.23
C VAL A 259 -7.66 -0.74 -2.19
N SER A 260 -7.74 -1.36 -3.37
CA SER A 260 -7.68 -2.81 -3.53
C SER A 260 -6.30 -3.21 -4.03
N VAL A 261 -5.75 -4.26 -3.41
CA VAL A 261 -4.51 -4.90 -3.86
C VAL A 261 -4.84 -6.36 -4.10
N VAL A 262 -4.49 -6.85 -5.29
CA VAL A 262 -4.64 -8.27 -5.64
C VAL A 262 -3.25 -8.86 -5.64
N ASN A 263 -3.03 -9.83 -4.75
CA ASN A 263 -1.82 -10.63 -4.72
C ASN A 263 -2.16 -12.06 -5.12
N ARG A 264 -1.37 -12.65 -6.01
CA ARG A 264 -1.47 -14.07 -6.34
C ARG A 264 -0.30 -14.75 -5.65
N GLN A 265 -0.57 -15.37 -4.50
CA GLN A 265 0.41 -16.25 -3.89
C GLN A 265 0.45 -17.54 -4.71
N THR A 266 1.51 -17.72 -5.50
CA THR A 266 1.83 -19.05 -6.00
C THR A 266 2.46 -19.80 -4.83
N HIS A 267 1.74 -20.79 -4.27
CA HIS A 267 2.37 -21.77 -3.41
C HIS A 267 3.57 -22.34 -4.17
N ARG A 268 4.80 -22.05 -3.73
CA ARG A 268 6.01 -22.71 -4.21
C ARG A 268 6.02 -24.14 -3.68
N GLY A 269 5.14 -24.96 -4.26
CA GLY A 269 5.15 -26.41 -4.20
C GLY A 269 5.10 -26.91 -5.63
N GLY A 270 6.26 -26.92 -6.31
CA GLY A 270 6.37 -27.42 -7.68
C GLY A 270 7.04 -26.43 -8.62
N VAL A 271 8.15 -26.87 -9.21
CA VAL A 271 8.89 -26.19 -10.27
C VAL A 271 7.95 -25.89 -11.45
N GLY A 272 7.76 -24.61 -11.81
CA GLY A 272 6.99 -24.21 -12.98
C GLY A 272 7.18 -22.72 -13.31
N ARG A 273 7.58 -22.43 -14.55
CA ARG A 273 8.01 -21.12 -15.10
C ARG A 273 6.89 -20.04 -15.12
N PRO A 274 7.24 -18.74 -15.12
CA PRO A 274 6.25 -17.66 -15.13
C PRO A 274 5.72 -17.32 -16.54
N TYR A 275 4.45 -16.95 -16.60
CA TYR A 275 3.81 -16.11 -17.62
C TYR A 275 3.18 -14.90 -16.93
#